data_AF-A0A5K3FLL7-F1
#
_entry.id   AF-A0A5K3FLL7-F1
#
_cell.length_a   1.000
_cell.length_b   1.000
_cell.length_c   1.000
_cell.angle_alpha   90.00
_cell.angle_beta   90.00
_cell.angle_gamma   90.00
#
_symmetry.space_group_name_H-M   'P 1'
#
loop_
_entity.id
_entity.type
_entity.pdbx_description
1 polymer ?
#
loop_
_entity_poly.entity_id
_entity_poly.type
_entity_poly.pdbx_seq_one_letter_code
_entity_poly.pdbx_strand_id
1 'polypeptide(L)'
;MSPSTTQRSCQKDIQQLYRMIEASTDGQASIIGVTEMSVVISLHPKFGYNAHADFTAKIRYPVSYPSDGPQVTFNSPIFHPNIDNTSGDVCLNLLSEWRSCYNLLDVVKALLYLINNPNFDLPNNLFGSLSNRNLIGKKTMRVLAGLPVNGERFAPNKAWCEWAKANGCLPTDEDDDDASGEGEGGVQTTVEAALQDRSDERDAAFTYKVGDAVVCEGLTSI
;
A
#
# COMPACT_ATOMS: atom_id res chain seq x y z
N MET A 1 -20.50 -28.58 -20.71
CA MET A 1 -19.86 -29.07 -19.47
C MET A 1 -20.28 -28.14 -18.33
N SER A 2 -20.82 -28.67 -17.23
CA SER A 2 -21.27 -27.84 -16.09
C SER A 2 -20.07 -27.42 -15.24
N PRO A 3 -20.00 -26.17 -14.75
CA PRO A 3 -18.88 -25.71 -13.94
C PRO A 3 -18.78 -26.48 -12.62
N SER A 4 -17.55 -26.82 -12.24
CA SER A 4 -17.26 -27.51 -10.97
C SER A 4 -17.72 -26.66 -9.77
N THR A 5 -17.92 -27.29 -8.60
CA THR A 5 -18.30 -26.58 -7.38
C THR A 5 -17.27 -25.51 -7.01
N THR A 6 -15.98 -25.79 -7.20
CA THR A 6 -14.87 -24.84 -7.07
C THR A 6 -15.03 -23.62 -7.98
N GLN A 7 -15.31 -23.85 -9.27
CA GLN A 7 -15.49 -22.78 -10.24
C GLN A 7 -16.67 -21.88 -9.86
N ARG A 8 -17.73 -22.45 -9.26
CA ARG A 8 -18.88 -21.67 -8.77
C ARG A 8 -18.53 -20.79 -7.57
N SER A 9 -17.74 -21.27 -6.61
CA SER A 9 -17.33 -20.46 -5.45
C SER A 9 -16.43 -19.29 -5.86
N CYS A 10 -15.42 -19.55 -6.70
CA CYS A 10 -14.54 -18.51 -7.22
C CYS A 10 -15.31 -17.42 -7.99
N GLN A 11 -16.23 -17.82 -8.88
CA GLN A 11 -17.03 -16.86 -9.65
C GLN A 11 -17.93 -16.00 -8.76
N LYS A 12 -18.48 -16.56 -7.66
CA LYS A 12 -19.24 -15.78 -6.67
C LYS A 12 -18.37 -14.72 -6.00
N ASP A 13 -17.15 -15.06 -5.60
CA ASP A 13 -16.25 -14.13 -4.93
C ASP A 13 -15.78 -13.01 -5.86
N ILE A 14 -15.53 -13.31 -7.14
CA ILE A 14 -15.21 -12.30 -8.15
C ILE A 14 -16.39 -11.35 -8.35
N GLN A 15 -17.62 -11.89 -8.46
CA GLN A 15 -18.83 -11.06 -8.58
C GLN A 15 -19.04 -10.18 -7.35
N GLN A 16 -18.81 -10.72 -6.15
CA GLN A 16 -18.85 -9.93 -4.92
C GLN A 16 -17.79 -8.83 -4.94
N LEU A 17 -16.57 -9.14 -5.36
CA LEU A 17 -15.49 -8.16 -5.46
C LEU A 17 -15.88 -7.01 -6.39
N TYR A 18 -16.38 -7.29 -7.60
CA TYR A 18 -16.87 -6.25 -8.52
C TYR A 18 -17.93 -5.34 -7.89
N ARG A 19 -18.85 -5.92 -7.12
CA ARG A 19 -19.96 -5.15 -6.51
C ARG A 19 -19.53 -4.31 -5.33
N MET A 20 -18.50 -4.74 -4.60
CA MET A 20 -18.21 -4.23 -3.26
C MET A 20 -16.88 -3.50 -3.16
N ILE A 21 -15.93 -3.72 -4.09
CA ILE A 21 -14.55 -3.22 -3.96
C ILE A 21 -14.50 -1.71 -3.74
N GLU A 22 -15.19 -0.93 -4.56
CA GLU A 22 -15.18 0.53 -4.48
C GLU A 22 -15.76 1.02 -3.15
N ALA A 23 -17.01 0.65 -2.84
CA ALA A 23 -17.68 1.08 -1.62
C ALA A 23 -16.99 0.56 -0.33
N SER A 24 -16.43 -0.64 -0.37
CA SER A 24 -15.81 -1.27 0.81
C SER A 24 -14.37 -0.82 1.06
N THR A 25 -13.75 -0.15 0.09
CA THR A 25 -12.40 0.41 0.21
C THR A 25 -12.40 1.93 0.18
N ASP A 26 -13.58 2.57 0.12
CA ASP A 26 -13.71 4.01 -0.08
C ASP A 26 -12.96 4.48 -1.34
N GLY A 27 -13.07 3.74 -2.44
CA GLY A 27 -12.40 4.03 -3.71
C GLY A 27 -10.88 3.79 -3.73
N GLN A 28 -10.31 3.25 -2.66
CA GLN A 28 -8.87 2.94 -2.59
C GLN A 28 -8.48 1.67 -3.37
N ALA A 29 -9.42 0.96 -3.99
CA ALA A 29 -9.09 -0.16 -4.85
C ALA A 29 -10.06 -0.30 -6.03
N SER A 30 -9.55 -0.81 -7.14
CA SER A 30 -10.33 -1.12 -8.34
C SER A 30 -9.81 -2.39 -9.01
N ILE A 31 -10.68 -3.08 -9.74
CA ILE A 31 -10.28 -4.23 -10.58
C ILE A 31 -9.85 -3.68 -11.94
N ILE A 32 -8.65 -4.06 -12.39
CA ILE A 32 -8.11 -3.64 -13.69
C ILE A 32 -7.97 -4.79 -14.69
N GLY A 33 -8.09 -6.04 -14.23
CA GLY A 33 -8.10 -7.21 -15.11
C GLY A 33 -8.55 -8.48 -14.42
N VAL A 34 -9.21 -9.37 -15.16
CA VAL A 34 -9.64 -10.69 -14.67
C VAL A 34 -9.34 -11.74 -15.72
N THR A 35 -8.82 -12.88 -15.27
CA THR A 35 -8.67 -14.09 -16.07
C THR A 35 -9.38 -15.25 -15.37
N GLU A 36 -9.30 -16.46 -15.94
CA GLU A 36 -9.89 -17.64 -15.31
C GLU A 36 -9.31 -17.95 -13.92
N MET A 37 -8.04 -17.60 -13.67
CA MET A 37 -7.29 -17.98 -12.46
C MET A 37 -6.67 -16.80 -11.70
N SER A 38 -6.95 -15.56 -12.10
CA SER A 38 -6.43 -14.39 -11.39
C SER A 38 -7.26 -13.14 -11.56
N VAL A 39 -7.18 -12.26 -10.56
CA VAL A 39 -7.63 -10.87 -10.61
C VAL A 39 -6.41 -9.97 -10.46
N VAL A 40 -6.33 -8.93 -11.28
CA VAL A 40 -5.36 -7.84 -11.15
C VAL A 40 -6.13 -6.63 -10.63
N ILE A 41 -5.63 -6.04 -9.56
CA ILE A 41 -6.21 -4.88 -8.89
C ILE A 41 -5.24 -3.70 -8.93
N SER A 42 -5.80 -2.49 -8.94
CA SER A 42 -5.09 -1.26 -8.62
C SER A 42 -5.48 -0.81 -7.20
N LEU A 43 -4.50 -0.39 -6.42
CA LEU A 43 -4.60 0.08 -5.03
C LEU A 43 -4.16 1.53 -4.97
N HIS A 44 -5.00 2.39 -4.41
CA HIS A 44 -4.85 3.84 -4.32
C HIS A 44 -4.92 4.27 -2.84
N PRO A 45 -3.89 3.98 -2.02
CA PRO A 45 -3.86 4.43 -0.65
C PRO A 45 -4.06 5.95 -0.55
N LYS A 46 -4.97 6.38 0.34
CA LYS A 46 -5.27 7.79 0.60
C LYS A 46 -4.45 8.39 1.73
N PHE A 47 -3.80 7.55 2.55
CA PHE A 47 -3.17 7.95 3.80
C PHE A 47 -1.78 7.30 3.95
N GLY A 48 -0.99 7.81 4.89
CA GLY A 48 0.35 7.30 5.19
C GLY A 48 1.39 7.68 4.14
N TYR A 49 2.59 7.10 4.26
CA TYR A 49 3.74 7.42 3.41
C TYR A 49 3.52 7.13 1.92
N ASN A 50 2.57 6.23 1.62
CA ASN A 50 2.27 5.80 0.27
C ASN A 50 1.06 6.54 -0.34
N ALA A 51 0.51 7.56 0.34
CA ALA A 51 -0.66 8.29 -0.15
C ALA A 51 -0.45 8.84 -1.57
N HIS A 52 -1.52 8.86 -2.37
CA HIS A 52 -1.55 9.36 -3.76
C HIS A 52 -0.77 8.53 -4.78
N ALA A 53 -0.18 7.41 -4.37
CA ALA A 53 0.45 6.46 -5.27
C ALA A 53 -0.55 5.42 -5.79
N ASP A 54 -0.28 4.91 -7.00
CA ASP A 54 -1.04 3.81 -7.59
C ASP A 54 -0.21 2.53 -7.61
N PHE A 55 -0.66 1.48 -6.94
CA PHE A 55 0.02 0.19 -6.92
C PHE A 55 -0.81 -0.91 -7.58
N THR A 56 -0.15 -1.76 -8.36
CA THR A 56 -0.78 -2.93 -8.96
C THR A 56 -0.41 -4.19 -8.20
N ALA A 57 -1.39 -5.04 -7.93
CA ALA A 57 -1.18 -6.38 -7.39
C ALA A 57 -1.98 -7.42 -8.16
N LYS A 58 -1.42 -8.62 -8.28
CA LYS A 58 -2.07 -9.78 -8.90
C LYS A 58 -2.40 -10.82 -7.84
N ILE A 59 -3.69 -11.15 -7.75
CA ILE A 59 -4.22 -12.22 -6.91
C ILE A 59 -4.46 -13.43 -7.79
N ARG A 60 -3.69 -14.51 -7.61
CA ARG A 60 -3.83 -15.79 -8.32
C ARG A 60 -4.44 -16.81 -7.38
N TYR A 61 -5.59 -17.35 -7.71
CA TYR A 61 -6.25 -18.38 -6.90
C TYR A 61 -6.02 -19.78 -7.50
N PRO A 62 -5.78 -20.79 -6.65
CA PRO A 62 -5.55 -22.16 -7.11
C PRO A 62 -6.85 -22.84 -7.54
N VAL A 63 -6.72 -23.99 -8.23
CA VAL A 63 -7.85 -24.85 -8.60
C VAL A 63 -8.59 -25.42 -7.36
N SER A 64 -7.96 -25.40 -6.20
CA SER A 64 -8.52 -25.82 -4.91
C SER A 64 -9.22 -24.69 -4.15
N TYR A 65 -9.26 -23.46 -4.67
CA TYR A 65 -9.94 -22.35 -4.02
C TYR A 65 -11.43 -22.64 -3.77
N PRO A 66 -12.00 -22.31 -2.59
CA PRO A 66 -11.42 -21.55 -1.47
C PRO A 66 -10.77 -22.41 -0.38
N SER A 67 -10.60 -23.73 -0.58
CA SER A 67 -9.93 -24.57 0.42
C SER A 67 -8.49 -24.13 0.63
N ASP A 68 -7.76 -23.90 -0.46
CA ASP A 68 -6.45 -23.28 -0.44
C ASP A 68 -6.56 -21.79 -0.80
N GLY A 69 -5.75 -20.97 -0.14
CA GLY A 69 -5.74 -19.53 -0.33
C GLY A 69 -5.13 -19.09 -1.64
N PRO A 70 -5.41 -17.85 -2.07
CA PRO A 70 -4.74 -17.28 -3.23
C PRO A 70 -3.29 -16.93 -2.91
N GLN A 71 -2.48 -16.88 -3.96
CA GLN A 71 -1.17 -16.25 -3.94
C GLN A 71 -1.31 -14.79 -4.39
N VAL A 72 -0.61 -13.88 -3.74
CA VAL A 72 -0.56 -12.47 -4.11
C VAL A 72 0.85 -12.11 -4.52
N THR A 73 0.99 -11.45 -5.66
CA THR A 73 2.24 -10.85 -6.11
C THR A 73 2.01 -9.36 -6.35
N PHE A 74 2.86 -8.53 -5.77
CA PHE A 74 2.89 -7.10 -5.97
C PHE A 74 3.68 -6.78 -7.23
N ASN A 75 3.13 -5.95 -8.11
CA ASN A 75 3.70 -5.67 -9.43
C ASN A 75 4.29 -4.26 -9.54
N SER A 76 3.95 -3.37 -8.62
CA SER A 76 4.48 -2.00 -8.56
C SER A 76 5.63 -1.91 -7.56
N PRO A 77 6.70 -1.16 -7.86
CA PRO A 77 7.73 -0.88 -6.85
C PRO A 77 7.15 -0.16 -5.62
N ILE A 78 7.55 -0.58 -4.43
CA ILE A 78 7.16 0.00 -3.14
C ILE A 78 8.29 -0.15 -2.12
N PHE A 79 8.53 0.88 -1.31
CA PHE A 79 9.39 0.75 -0.14
C PHE A 79 8.56 0.16 1.01
N HIS A 80 8.70 -1.14 1.28
CA HIS A 80 7.87 -1.82 2.28
C HIS A 80 8.57 -3.04 2.91
N PRO A 81 8.55 -3.21 4.25
CA PRO A 81 9.26 -4.32 4.92
C PRO A 81 8.63 -5.70 4.67
N ASN A 82 7.36 -5.77 4.30
CA ASN A 82 6.63 -7.03 4.08
C ASN A 82 6.27 -7.29 2.60
N ILE A 83 6.78 -6.48 1.67
CA ILE A 83 6.60 -6.67 0.23
C ILE A 83 7.97 -6.61 -0.43
N ASP A 84 8.40 -7.71 -1.05
CA ASP A 84 9.69 -7.75 -1.74
C ASP A 84 9.61 -7.03 -3.09
N ASN A 85 10.54 -6.11 -3.33
CA ASN A 85 10.52 -5.28 -4.55
C ASN A 85 11.01 -6.02 -5.80
N THR A 86 11.70 -7.16 -5.65
CA THR A 86 12.25 -7.95 -6.76
C THR A 86 11.29 -9.08 -7.17
N SER A 87 10.83 -9.87 -6.21
CA SER A 87 9.90 -10.99 -6.46
C SER A 87 8.44 -10.55 -6.45
N GLY A 88 8.11 -9.46 -5.75
CA GLY A 88 6.74 -9.04 -5.50
C GLY A 88 6.05 -9.84 -4.39
N ASP A 89 6.78 -10.69 -3.65
CA ASP A 89 6.18 -11.54 -2.64
C ASP A 89 5.67 -10.72 -1.45
N VAL A 90 4.44 -11.02 -1.04
CA VAL A 90 3.76 -10.34 0.06
C VAL A 90 3.72 -11.26 1.28
N CYS A 91 4.34 -10.83 2.38
CA CYS A 91 4.18 -11.49 3.68
C CYS A 91 2.97 -10.92 4.42
N LEU A 92 1.85 -11.64 4.36
CA LEU A 92 0.58 -11.23 4.97
C LEU A 92 -0.04 -12.42 5.72
N ASN A 93 -0.32 -12.25 7.01
CA ASN A 93 -0.85 -13.32 7.86
C ASN A 93 -2.15 -13.92 7.35
N LEU A 94 -3.01 -13.12 6.72
CA LEU A 94 -4.25 -13.61 6.11
C LEU A 94 -4.00 -14.68 5.04
N LEU A 95 -2.87 -14.58 4.31
CA LEU A 95 -2.50 -15.55 3.27
C LEU A 95 -1.86 -16.81 3.87
N SER A 96 -1.02 -16.67 4.90
CA SER A 96 -0.37 -17.81 5.57
C SER A 96 -1.34 -18.61 6.45
N GLU A 97 -2.32 -17.96 7.06
CA GLU A 97 -3.35 -18.56 7.91
C GLU A 97 -4.71 -18.61 7.21
N TRP A 98 -4.71 -18.85 5.90
CA TRP A 98 -5.91 -18.84 5.08
C TRP A 98 -7.02 -19.72 5.63
N ARG A 99 -8.24 -19.19 5.63
CA ARG A 99 -9.47 -19.90 5.95
C ARG A 99 -10.44 -19.73 4.79
N SER A 100 -11.17 -20.80 4.45
CA SER A 100 -12.14 -20.79 3.34
C SER A 100 -13.35 -19.87 3.54
N CYS A 101 -13.47 -19.22 4.70
CA CYS A 101 -14.43 -18.15 4.95
C CYS A 101 -13.95 -16.77 4.48
N TYR A 102 -12.64 -16.59 4.25
CA TYR A 102 -12.10 -15.38 3.64
C TYR A 102 -12.38 -15.39 2.14
N ASN A 103 -12.54 -14.19 1.58
CA ASN A 103 -12.78 -13.99 0.15
C ASN A 103 -11.78 -12.99 -0.45
N LEU A 104 -11.88 -12.75 -1.76
CA LEU A 104 -10.98 -11.84 -2.47
C LEU A 104 -11.05 -10.39 -1.96
N LEU A 105 -12.21 -9.93 -1.49
CA LEU A 105 -12.36 -8.58 -0.93
C LEU A 105 -11.60 -8.45 0.41
N ASP A 106 -11.57 -9.50 1.22
CA ASP A 106 -10.79 -9.54 2.45
C ASP A 106 -9.29 -9.42 2.15
N VAL A 107 -8.81 -10.09 1.09
CA VAL A 107 -7.44 -9.95 0.60
C VAL A 107 -7.14 -8.50 0.19
N VAL A 108 -8.02 -7.85 -0.60
CA VAL A 108 -7.83 -6.44 -1.01
C VAL A 108 -7.75 -5.51 0.19
N LYS A 109 -8.66 -5.65 1.17
CA LYS A 109 -8.66 -4.84 2.39
C LYS A 109 -7.40 -5.06 3.22
N ALA A 110 -6.95 -6.30 3.34
CA ALA A 110 -5.74 -6.64 4.07
C ALA A 110 -4.47 -6.09 3.39
N LEU A 111 -4.43 -6.04 2.05
CA LEU A 111 -3.33 -5.38 1.32
C LEU A 111 -3.30 -3.86 1.59
N LEU A 112 -4.45 -3.19 1.54
CA LEU A 112 -4.53 -1.76 1.88
C LEU A 112 -4.11 -1.50 3.33
N TYR A 113 -4.57 -2.35 4.25
CA TYR A 113 -4.15 -2.28 5.65
C TYR A 113 -2.63 -2.44 5.79
N LEU A 114 -2.04 -3.42 5.10
CA LEU A 114 -0.61 -3.70 5.11
C LEU A 114 0.20 -2.49 4.62
N ILE A 115 -0.19 -1.92 3.47
CA ILE A 115 0.47 -0.72 2.90
C ILE A 115 0.48 0.46 3.89
N ASN A 116 -0.61 0.62 4.66
CA ASN A 116 -0.75 1.70 5.63
C ASN A 116 -0.09 1.39 6.99
N ASN A 117 0.11 0.12 7.31
CA ASN A 117 0.61 -0.35 8.61
C ASN A 117 1.75 -1.36 8.41
N PRO A 118 2.91 -0.93 7.87
CA PRO A 118 4.06 -1.79 7.65
C PRO A 118 4.55 -2.42 8.96
N ASN A 119 4.85 -3.72 8.94
CA ASN A 119 5.44 -4.42 10.07
C ASN A 119 6.95 -4.53 9.90
N PHE A 120 7.69 -3.70 10.66
CA PHE A 120 9.15 -3.66 10.66
C PHE A 120 9.81 -4.65 11.63
N ASP A 121 9.05 -5.34 12.48
CA ASP A 121 9.63 -6.26 13.46
C ASP A 121 10.07 -7.58 12.81
N LEU A 122 9.40 -7.97 11.72
CA LEU A 122 9.70 -9.17 10.93
C LEU A 122 9.67 -8.84 9.42
N PRO A 123 10.67 -8.10 8.92
CA PRO A 123 10.75 -7.80 7.49
C PRO A 123 11.01 -9.09 6.70
N ASN A 124 10.34 -9.26 5.56
CA ASN A 124 10.57 -10.40 4.68
C ASN A 124 11.61 -10.13 3.58
N ASN A 125 12.12 -8.88 3.51
CA ASN A 125 13.12 -8.46 2.54
C ASN A 125 14.09 -7.42 3.15
N LEU A 126 15.31 -7.35 2.62
CA LEU A 126 16.33 -6.42 3.11
C LEU A 126 16.08 -4.98 2.63
N PHE A 127 15.49 -4.81 1.45
CA PHE A 127 15.29 -3.50 0.81
C PHE A 127 14.42 -2.57 1.67
N GLY A 128 13.28 -3.09 2.14
CA GLY A 128 12.35 -2.38 3.03
C GLY A 128 12.71 -2.44 4.52
N SER A 129 13.82 -3.11 4.88
CA SER A 129 14.30 -3.14 6.26
C SER A 129 14.96 -1.79 6.60
N LEU A 130 14.68 -1.29 7.82
CA LEU A 130 15.12 0.03 8.22
C LEU A 130 15.32 0.11 9.74
N SER A 131 16.54 0.45 10.16
CA SER A 131 16.86 0.66 11.58
C SER A 131 16.30 1.98 12.11
N ASN A 132 16.34 3.05 11.31
CA ASN A 132 15.83 4.37 11.69
C ASN A 132 14.48 4.67 11.02
N ARG A 133 13.38 4.51 11.76
CA ARG A 133 12.01 4.72 11.27
C ARG A 133 11.73 6.14 10.75
N ASN A 134 12.51 7.14 11.14
CA ASN A 134 12.33 8.52 10.64
C ASN A 134 12.64 8.63 9.14
N LEU A 135 13.40 7.69 8.57
CA LEU A 135 13.75 7.69 7.15
C LEU A 135 12.68 7.05 6.26
N ILE A 136 11.60 6.46 6.81
CA ILE A 136 10.58 5.78 6.02
C ILE A 136 9.99 6.74 4.97
N GLY A 137 9.56 7.93 5.40
CA GLY A 137 8.99 8.92 4.49
C GLY A 137 9.96 9.30 3.36
N LYS A 138 11.22 9.59 3.71
CA LYS A 138 12.27 9.94 2.74
C LYS A 138 12.52 8.81 1.73
N LYS A 139 12.68 7.57 2.19
CA LYS A 139 12.91 6.41 1.31
C LYS A 139 11.70 6.08 0.46
N THR A 140 10.50 6.12 1.01
CA THR A 140 9.26 5.92 0.25
C THR A 140 9.12 6.96 -0.86
N MET A 141 9.28 8.25 -0.56
CA MET A 141 9.22 9.31 -1.58
C MET A 141 10.27 9.11 -2.68
N ARG A 142 11.51 8.72 -2.34
CA ARG A 142 12.55 8.43 -3.34
C ARG A 142 12.18 7.26 -4.23
N VAL A 143 11.68 6.14 -3.68
CA VAL A 143 11.21 5.00 -4.48
C VAL A 143 10.07 5.42 -5.41
N LEU A 144 9.08 6.17 -4.90
CA LEU A 144 7.95 6.64 -5.70
C LEU A 144 8.38 7.61 -6.81
N ALA A 145 9.39 8.45 -6.55
CA ALA A 145 10.00 9.34 -7.53
C ALA A 145 10.89 8.61 -8.56
N GLY A 146 11.18 7.32 -8.38
CA GLY A 146 12.12 6.57 -9.22
C GLY A 146 13.58 6.98 -9.00
N LEU A 147 13.88 7.58 -7.84
CA LEU A 147 15.22 7.89 -7.37
C LEU A 147 15.88 6.65 -6.74
N PRO A 148 17.22 6.60 -6.67
CA PRO A 148 17.88 5.45 -6.09
C PRO A 148 17.67 5.40 -4.58
N VAL A 149 17.46 4.19 -4.06
CA VAL A 149 17.40 3.89 -2.62
C VAL A 149 18.21 2.63 -2.38
N ASN A 150 19.15 2.68 -1.44
CA ASN A 150 20.07 1.57 -1.14
C ASN A 150 20.82 1.04 -2.39
N GLY A 151 21.11 1.91 -3.37
CA GLY A 151 21.77 1.55 -4.64
C GLY A 151 20.86 0.95 -5.71
N GLU A 152 19.57 0.73 -5.42
CA GLU A 152 18.59 0.21 -6.36
C GLU A 152 17.70 1.32 -6.91
N ARG A 153 17.31 1.22 -8.18
CA ARG A 153 16.41 2.16 -8.86
C ARG A 153 15.24 1.43 -9.48
N PHE A 154 14.05 1.98 -9.29
CA PHE A 154 12.80 1.41 -9.80
C PHE A 154 12.08 2.41 -10.71
N ALA A 155 11.09 1.92 -11.47
CA ALA A 155 10.23 2.78 -12.25
C ALA A 155 9.41 3.71 -11.33
N PRO A 156 9.29 5.00 -11.66
CA PRO A 156 8.55 5.95 -10.84
C PRO A 156 7.04 5.63 -10.82
N ASN A 157 6.41 5.91 -9.69
CA ASN A 157 4.97 5.87 -9.55
C ASN A 157 4.35 7.13 -10.18
N LYS A 158 3.71 6.98 -11.35
CA LYS A 158 3.23 8.12 -12.14
C LYS A 158 2.20 8.97 -11.39
N ALA A 159 1.20 8.34 -10.76
CA ALA A 159 0.16 9.03 -10.00
C ALA A 159 0.76 9.85 -8.86
N TRP A 160 1.68 9.26 -8.11
CA TRP A 160 2.38 9.96 -7.04
C TRP A 160 3.23 11.12 -7.57
N CYS A 161 4.00 10.91 -8.65
CA CYS A 161 4.83 11.95 -9.24
C CYS A 161 4.02 13.14 -9.77
N GLU A 162 2.87 12.88 -10.38
CA GLU A 162 1.95 13.92 -10.85
C GLU A 162 1.40 14.74 -9.66
N TRP A 163 0.96 14.06 -8.60
CA TRP A 163 0.53 14.71 -7.37
C TRP A 163 1.66 15.51 -6.70
N ALA A 164 2.85 14.92 -6.55
CA ALA A 164 4.00 15.57 -5.93
C ALA A 164 4.46 16.80 -6.71
N LYS A 165 4.44 16.74 -8.05
CA LYS A 165 4.75 17.88 -8.91
C LYS A 165 3.73 19.01 -8.74
N ALA A 166 2.44 18.69 -8.70
CA ALA A 166 1.39 19.68 -8.52
C ALA A 166 1.45 20.38 -7.15
N ASN A 167 2.04 19.72 -6.15
CA ASN A 167 2.17 20.24 -4.78
C ASN A 167 3.59 20.72 -4.44
N GLY A 168 4.55 20.65 -5.37
CA GLY A 168 5.93 21.09 -5.13
C GLY A 168 6.72 20.21 -4.15
N CYS A 169 6.38 18.93 -4.04
CA CYS A 169 6.95 17.97 -3.08
C CYS A 169 7.85 16.90 -3.73
N LEU A 170 8.34 17.13 -4.95
CA LEU A 170 9.26 16.18 -5.60
C LEU A 170 10.63 16.20 -4.89
N PRO A 171 11.17 15.04 -4.47
CA PRO A 171 12.52 14.95 -3.90
C PRO A 171 13.58 15.22 -4.96
N THR A 172 14.73 15.71 -4.53
CA THR A 172 15.90 15.96 -5.37
C THR A 172 16.97 14.88 -5.15
N ASP A 173 17.91 14.76 -6.10
CA ASP A 173 19.01 13.79 -5.99
C ASP A 173 19.92 14.06 -4.77
N GLU A 174 20.02 15.32 -4.33
CA GLU A 174 20.82 15.75 -3.17
C GLU A 174 20.26 15.26 -1.83
N ASP A 175 19.00 14.84 -1.78
CA ASP A 175 18.36 14.30 -0.59
C ASP A 175 18.78 12.83 -0.29
N ASP A 176 20.03 12.44 -0.51
CA ASP A 176 20.55 11.08 -0.26
C ASP A 176 21.65 11.06 0.81
N ASP A 177 21.31 11.49 2.02
CA ASP A 177 22.27 11.57 3.15
C ASP A 177 22.60 10.22 3.80
N ASP A 178 22.22 9.08 3.20
CA ASP A 178 22.54 7.75 3.75
C ASP A 178 23.99 7.31 3.44
N ALA A 179 24.81 8.20 2.87
CA ALA A 179 26.26 8.00 2.78
C ALA A 179 26.91 8.17 4.17
N SER A 180 26.88 7.10 4.97
CA SER A 180 27.80 6.80 6.07
C SER A 180 28.60 7.99 6.64
N GLY A 181 28.06 8.65 7.67
CA GLY A 181 28.78 9.68 8.41
C GLY A 181 28.23 9.84 9.82
N GLU A 182 28.86 9.21 10.81
CA GLU A 182 28.83 9.75 12.17
C GLU A 182 29.44 11.16 12.12
N GLY A 183 28.64 12.18 12.38
CA GLY A 183 29.08 13.57 12.37
C GLY A 183 28.02 14.48 12.98
N GLU A 184 28.32 15.01 14.16
CA GLU A 184 27.52 16.02 14.87
C GLU A 184 27.29 17.28 14.03
N GLY A 185 26.09 17.86 14.10
CA GLY A 185 25.82 19.23 13.64
C GLY A 185 24.46 19.39 12.98
N GLY A 186 23.48 19.91 13.73
CA GLY A 186 22.10 20.03 13.26
C GLY A 186 21.86 21.14 12.23
N VAL A 187 20.82 20.93 11.41
CA VAL A 187 19.89 21.96 10.92
C VAL A 187 18.52 21.30 10.81
N GLN A 188 17.56 21.75 11.61
CA GLN A 188 16.20 21.26 11.62
C GLN A 188 15.42 21.93 10.49
N THR A 189 15.14 21.19 9.41
CA THR A 189 14.34 21.68 8.28
C THR A 189 12.85 21.40 8.53
N THR A 190 12.04 22.43 8.30
CA THR A 190 10.64 22.61 8.74
C THR A 190 9.60 21.78 7.97
N VAL A 191 9.88 20.51 7.66
CA VAL A 191 8.93 19.61 6.99
C VAL A 191 8.29 18.58 7.94
N GLU A 192 8.88 18.37 9.12
CA GLU A 192 8.41 17.40 10.12
C GLU A 192 7.22 17.86 10.98
N ALA A 193 6.78 19.11 10.86
CA ALA A 193 5.71 19.65 11.72
C ALA A 193 4.27 19.30 11.25
N ALA A 194 4.10 18.63 10.10
CA ALA A 194 2.77 18.37 9.53
C ALA A 194 2.27 16.92 9.69
N LEU A 195 3.06 15.99 10.24
CA LEU A 195 2.70 14.57 10.38
C LEU A 195 2.63 14.07 11.83
N GLN A 196 2.75 14.96 12.80
CA GLN A 196 2.66 14.63 14.22
C GLN A 196 1.50 15.40 14.88
N ASP A 197 0.26 14.96 14.63
CA ASP A 197 -0.74 15.08 15.68
C ASP A 197 -1.75 13.93 15.60
N ARG A 198 -2.08 13.40 16.78
CA ARG A 198 -3.07 12.35 17.08
C ARG A 198 -2.62 10.89 16.97
N SER A 199 -1.61 10.53 17.75
CA SER A 199 -1.62 9.23 18.44
C SER A 199 -1.52 9.49 19.94
N ASP A 200 -2.64 9.37 20.65
CA ASP A 200 -2.73 8.66 21.93
C ASP A 200 -4.20 8.57 22.41
N GLU A 201 -4.56 7.34 22.84
CA GLU A 201 -5.72 6.92 23.64
C GLU A 201 -7.13 6.80 22.98
N ARG A 202 -7.47 5.60 22.49
CA ARG A 202 -8.29 4.61 23.24
C ARG A 202 -8.75 3.42 22.40
N ASP A 203 -8.53 2.24 22.96
CA ASP A 203 -9.28 1.01 22.65
C ASP A 203 -10.79 1.22 22.82
N ALA A 204 -11.57 0.86 21.78
CA ALA A 204 -12.82 0.09 21.86
C ALA A 204 -13.68 0.27 20.59
N ALA A 205 -14.14 -0.87 20.05
CA ALA A 205 -15.37 -1.05 19.29
C ALA A 205 -15.55 -0.30 17.96
N PHE A 206 -15.37 -1.06 16.87
CA PHE A 206 -15.87 -0.78 15.53
C PHE A 206 -17.40 -0.53 15.56
N THR A 207 -17.82 0.73 15.59
CA THR A 207 -19.19 1.14 15.24
C THR A 207 -19.12 2.28 14.24
N TYR A 208 -19.63 2.03 13.04
CA TYR A 208 -19.82 3.02 11.98
C TYR A 208 -20.73 4.16 12.46
N LYS A 209 -20.34 5.41 12.19
CA LYS A 209 -21.28 6.43 11.71
C LYS A 209 -20.56 7.56 10.96
N VAL A 210 -21.16 7.83 9.81
CA VAL A 210 -20.91 8.87 8.81
C VAL A 210 -21.10 10.27 9.41
N GLY A 211 -20.28 11.23 8.97
CA GLY A 211 -20.47 12.66 9.24
C GLY A 211 -19.47 13.51 8.46
N ASP A 212 -20.00 14.31 7.55
CA ASP A 212 -19.32 15.15 6.57
C ASP A 212 -18.35 16.18 7.18
N ALA A 213 -17.24 16.46 6.48
CA ALA A 213 -16.67 17.79 6.36
C ALA A 213 -15.60 17.84 5.26
N VAL A 214 -16.00 18.42 4.12
CA VAL A 214 -15.12 19.09 3.16
C VAL A 214 -14.55 20.33 3.85
N VAL A 215 -13.23 20.55 3.83
CA VAL A 215 -12.69 21.93 3.88
C VAL A 215 -11.43 22.00 3.02
N CYS A 216 -11.61 22.50 1.79
CA CYS A 216 -10.63 23.35 1.13
C CYS A 216 -11.09 24.79 1.36
N GLU A 217 -10.39 25.58 2.17
CA GLU A 217 -10.31 27.04 2.05
C GLU A 217 -8.92 27.43 2.60
N GLY A 218 -8.07 28.21 1.92
CA GLY A 218 -8.36 29.28 0.99
C GLY A 218 -8.12 30.61 1.71
N LEU A 219 -6.89 31.12 1.60
CA LEU A 219 -6.50 32.48 1.99
C LEU A 219 -7.48 33.52 1.43
N THR A 220 -7.92 34.47 2.27
CA THR A 220 -8.16 35.85 1.84
C THR A 220 -7.98 36.82 3.01
N SER A 221 -7.30 37.93 2.71
CA SER A 221 -7.12 39.19 3.47
C SER A 221 -8.27 39.54 4.42
N ILE A 222 -8.08 40.18 5.58
CA ILE A 222 -7.22 41.32 5.98
C ILE A 222 -6.89 41.15 7.47
#